data_AF-A0AA39MNE8-F1
#
_entry.id   AF-A0AA39MNE8-F1
#
_cell.length_a   1.000
_cell.length_b   1.000
_cell.length_c   1.000
_cell.angle_alpha   90.00
_cell.angle_beta   90.00
_cell.angle_gamma   90.00
#
_symmetry.space_group_name_H-M   'P 1'
#
loop_
_entity.id
_entity.type
_entity.pdbx_description
1 polymer ?
#
loop_
_entity_poly.entity_id
_entity_poly.type
_entity_poly.pdbx_seq_one_letter_code
_entity_poly.pdbx_strand_id
1 'polypeptide(L)'
;QYLPGQGIMPHEDGPAYHPIVATISLGSHAVFYYYWYTPEQNGDQPMTNGRTIDNTPALYVLLEPRSVIITTEVLYKEYLHGIEDIETDTIRAADATHGSKFTDTNTPIQNFHLLTSKKAVRAVSEGGTMKRHVRYSLTCRDVEKVRKGSFLRT
;
A
#
# COMPACT_ATOMS: atom_id res chain seq x y z
N GLN A 1 -13.20 5.36 5.14
CA GLN A 1 -13.93 5.44 3.85
C GLN A 1 -13.11 6.31 2.92
N TYR A 2 -13.14 6.06 1.61
CA TYR A 2 -12.50 6.88 0.58
C TYR A 2 -13.53 7.19 -0.52
N LEU A 3 -13.67 8.47 -0.87
CA LEU A 3 -14.35 8.92 -2.09
C LEU A 3 -13.37 8.88 -3.28
N PRO A 4 -13.85 8.92 -4.54
CA PRO A 4 -12.96 9.17 -5.68
C PRO A 4 -12.15 10.46 -5.46
N GLY A 5 -10.85 10.43 -5.78
CA GLY A 5 -9.94 11.55 -5.52
C GLY A 5 -9.43 11.64 -4.08
N GLN A 6 -9.78 10.69 -3.20
CA GLN A 6 -9.22 10.64 -1.85
C GLN A 6 -8.22 9.50 -1.70
N GLY A 7 -7.06 9.85 -1.18
CA GLY A 7 -5.95 8.95 -0.90
C GLY A 7 -5.51 8.98 0.56
N ILE A 8 -4.37 8.35 0.81
CA ILE A 8 -3.60 8.51 2.04
C ILE A 8 -2.12 8.51 1.66
N MET A 9 -1.40 9.53 2.13
CA MET A 9 0.03 9.68 1.87
C MET A 9 0.81 8.47 2.38
N PRO A 10 2.00 8.16 1.82
CA PRO A 10 2.85 7.09 2.31
C PRO A 10 3.10 7.21 3.81
N HIS A 11 2.79 6.16 4.57
CA HIS A 11 2.97 6.10 6.02
C HIS A 11 3.27 4.67 6.49
N GLU A 12 3.79 4.57 7.71
CA GLU A 12 3.95 3.31 8.45
C GLU A 12 2.78 3.15 9.43
N ASP A 13 2.40 1.91 9.75
CA ASP A 13 1.39 1.63 10.79
C ASP A 13 1.89 1.90 12.21
N GLY A 14 3.22 1.97 12.37
CA GLY A 14 3.91 2.22 13.63
C GLY A 14 4.19 0.95 14.45
N PRO A 15 5.07 1.05 15.46
CA PRO A 15 5.56 -0.11 16.21
C PRO A 15 4.59 -0.61 17.30
N ALA A 16 3.40 0.00 17.42
CA ALA A 16 2.45 -0.32 18.50
C ALA A 16 1.71 -1.66 18.32
N TYR A 17 1.83 -2.29 17.15
CA TYR A 17 1.12 -3.52 16.80
C TYR A 17 2.12 -4.65 16.52
N HIS A 18 1.66 -5.91 16.67
CA HIS A 18 2.39 -7.04 16.12
C HIS A 18 2.60 -6.79 14.61
N PRO A 19 3.74 -7.18 14.00
CA PRO A 19 4.11 -6.76 12.64
C PRO A 19 3.33 -7.48 11.52
N ILE A 20 2.01 -7.43 11.62
CA ILE A 20 1.03 -7.97 10.69
C ILE A 20 -0.21 -7.08 10.71
N VAL A 21 -0.66 -6.68 9.53
CA VAL A 21 -1.91 -5.95 9.34
C VAL A 21 -2.70 -6.58 8.21
N ALA A 22 -4.00 -6.77 8.42
CA ALA A 22 -4.92 -7.18 7.36
C ALA A 22 -5.80 -6.00 6.97
N THR A 23 -5.82 -5.65 5.69
CA THR A 23 -6.71 -4.61 5.16
C THR A 23 -7.69 -5.23 4.16
N ILE A 24 -8.98 -5.11 4.46
CA ILE A 24 -10.07 -5.58 3.62
C ILE A 24 -10.60 -4.41 2.78
N SER A 25 -10.68 -4.61 1.46
CA SER A 25 -11.19 -3.62 0.52
C SER A 25 -12.63 -3.95 0.10
N LEU A 26 -13.55 -3.00 0.24
CA LEU A 26 -14.97 -3.15 -0.11
C LEU A 26 -15.47 -1.98 -0.97
N GLY A 27 -16.52 -2.20 -1.76
CA GLY A 27 -17.15 -1.18 -2.60
C GLY A 27 -16.43 -0.96 -3.92
N SER A 28 -15.25 -0.33 -3.89
CA SER A 28 -14.41 -0.09 -5.06
C SER A 28 -13.01 -0.65 -4.89
N HIS A 29 -12.29 -0.76 -6.00
CA HIS A 29 -10.88 -1.10 -6.01
C HIS A 29 -10.02 0.00 -5.38
N ALA A 30 -8.80 -0.35 -5.00
CA ALA A 30 -7.74 0.60 -4.69
C ALA A 30 -6.40 0.06 -5.19
N VAL A 31 -5.47 0.98 -5.39
CA VAL A 31 -4.08 0.64 -5.68
C VAL A 31 -3.29 0.96 -4.42
N PHE A 32 -2.68 -0.06 -3.84
CA PHE A 32 -1.67 0.11 -2.81
C PHE A 32 -0.33 0.22 -3.49
N TYR A 33 0.44 1.22 -3.10
CA TYR A 33 1.87 1.29 -3.41
C TYR A 33 2.67 1.22 -2.13
N TYR A 34 3.82 0.58 -2.23
CA TYR A 34 4.80 0.52 -1.15
C TYR A 34 6.05 1.27 -1.54
N TYR A 35 6.52 2.11 -0.62
CA TYR A 35 7.73 2.88 -0.72
C TYR A 35 8.72 2.47 0.35
N TRP A 36 9.96 2.87 0.16
CA TRP A 36 11.04 2.73 1.10
C TRP A 36 11.65 4.11 1.34
N TYR A 37 12.29 4.28 2.49
CA TYR A 37 13.07 5.49 2.71
C TYR A 37 14.35 5.44 1.88
N THR A 38 14.73 6.59 1.31
CA THR A 38 16.03 6.74 0.66
C THR A 38 17.13 6.46 1.69
N PRO A 39 18.13 5.62 1.39
CA PRO A 39 19.24 5.38 2.31
C PRO A 39 19.94 6.69 2.63
N GLU A 40 20.16 6.95 3.91
CA GLU A 40 20.94 8.11 4.33
C GLU A 40 22.36 7.95 3.77
N GLN A 41 22.81 8.92 2.96
CA GLN A 41 24.23 9.01 2.63
C GLN A 41 24.97 9.44 3.90
N ASN A 42 25.85 8.58 4.42
CA ASN A 42 26.70 8.87 5.57
C ASN A 42 27.36 10.25 5.42
N GLY A 43 26.90 11.24 6.17
CA GLY A 43 27.45 12.59 6.13
C GLY A 43 26.83 13.49 7.19
N ASP A 44 27.45 13.51 8.38
CA ASP A 44 27.54 14.60 9.38
C ASP A 44 26.50 15.75 9.33
N GLN A 45 25.21 15.44 9.25
CA GLN A 45 24.16 16.42 9.51
C GLN A 45 23.43 16.06 10.80
N PRO A 46 23.24 17.02 11.72
CA PRO A 46 22.55 16.76 12.97
C PRO A 46 21.12 16.30 12.66
N MET A 47 20.72 15.19 13.27
CA MET A 47 19.38 14.58 13.16
C MET A 47 18.30 15.60 13.57
N THR A 48 17.89 16.40 12.61
CA THR A 48 16.80 17.36 12.75
C THR A 48 15.96 17.25 11.49
N ASN A 49 14.85 16.51 11.63
CA ASN A 49 13.64 16.54 10.80
C ASN A 49 13.60 15.65 9.54
N GLY A 50 12.97 14.48 9.70
CA GLY A 50 12.32 13.70 8.62
C GLY A 50 13.24 12.79 7.80
N ARG A 51 12.79 11.56 7.53
CA ARG A 51 13.41 10.65 6.55
C ARG A 51 12.82 10.92 5.17
N THR A 52 13.66 10.99 4.13
CA THR A 52 13.22 11.17 2.74
C THR A 52 12.68 9.86 2.17
N ILE A 53 11.57 9.91 1.43
CA ILE A 53 10.97 8.76 0.76
C ILE A 53 11.52 8.70 -0.68
N ASP A 54 11.86 7.51 -1.18
CA ASP A 54 12.13 7.34 -2.61
C ASP A 54 10.82 7.56 -3.38
N ASN A 55 10.80 8.51 -4.33
CA ASN A 55 9.61 8.82 -5.11
C ASN A 55 9.21 7.69 -6.09
N THR A 56 10.06 6.66 -6.25
CA THR A 56 9.73 5.45 -7.02
C THR A 56 9.16 4.38 -6.10
N PRO A 57 7.88 3.98 -6.28
CA PRO A 57 7.32 2.85 -5.55
C PRO A 57 8.12 1.58 -5.80
N ALA A 58 8.41 0.86 -4.74
CA ALA A 58 9.06 -0.44 -4.82
C ALA A 58 8.12 -1.49 -5.43
N LEU A 59 6.82 -1.42 -5.13
CA LEU A 59 5.81 -2.27 -5.74
C LEU A 59 4.41 -1.67 -5.70
N TYR A 60 3.57 -2.16 -6.61
CA TYR A 60 2.14 -1.89 -6.67
C TYR A 60 1.32 -3.17 -6.45
N VAL A 61 0.18 -3.02 -5.76
CA VAL A 61 -0.82 -4.08 -5.58
C VAL A 61 -2.21 -3.52 -5.90
N LEU A 62 -2.90 -4.14 -6.86
CA LEU A 62 -4.28 -3.80 -7.22
C LEU A 62 -5.25 -4.61 -6.35
N LEU A 63 -6.00 -3.93 -5.48
CA LEU A 63 -6.95 -4.55 -4.56
C LEU A 63 -8.36 -4.50 -5.14
N GLU A 64 -8.93 -5.66 -5.46
CA GLU A 64 -10.32 -5.77 -5.93
C GLU A 64 -11.32 -5.58 -4.77
N PRO A 65 -12.58 -5.16 -5.02
CA PRO A 65 -13.63 -5.23 -3.99
C PRO A 65 -13.83 -6.66 -3.50
N ARG A 66 -13.95 -6.83 -2.17
CA ARG A 66 -14.00 -8.11 -1.45
C ARG A 66 -12.67 -8.88 -1.47
N SER A 67 -11.55 -8.16 -1.49
CA SER A 67 -10.21 -8.72 -1.29
C SER A 67 -9.67 -8.37 0.10
N VAL A 68 -8.68 -9.14 0.54
CA VAL A 68 -7.86 -8.86 1.71
C VAL A 68 -6.39 -8.82 1.29
N ILE A 69 -5.67 -7.80 1.76
CA ILE A 69 -4.21 -7.79 1.74
C ILE A 69 -3.71 -7.98 3.17
N ILE A 70 -2.73 -8.86 3.33
CA ILE A 70 -2.03 -9.07 4.60
C ILE A 70 -0.61 -8.58 4.41
N THR A 71 -0.25 -7.51 5.10
CA THR A 71 1.09 -6.92 5.08
C THR A 71 1.79 -7.34 6.36
N THR A 72 2.94 -8.01 6.24
CA THR A 72 3.65 -8.62 7.37
C THR A 72 5.16 -8.47 7.20
N GLU A 73 5.89 -8.68 8.30
CA GLU A 73 7.35 -8.71 8.34
C GLU A 73 7.98 -7.45 7.74
N VAL A 74 8.87 -7.59 6.74
CA VAL A 74 9.64 -6.49 6.17
C VAL A 74 8.74 -5.42 5.57
N LEU A 75 7.66 -5.80 4.86
CA LEU A 75 6.71 -4.82 4.31
C LEU A 75 5.95 -4.05 5.39
N TYR A 76 5.78 -4.64 6.58
CA TYR A 76 5.18 -3.94 7.72
C TYR A 76 6.18 -2.99 8.40
N LYS A 77 7.42 -3.47 8.58
CA LYS A 77 8.42 -2.80 9.43
C LYS A 77 9.20 -1.70 8.71
N GLU A 78 9.44 -1.85 7.42
CA GLU A 78 10.42 -1.04 6.69
C GLU A 78 9.82 -0.27 5.51
N TYR A 79 8.62 -0.64 5.07
CA TYR A 79 7.97 -0.01 3.93
C TYR A 79 6.85 0.93 4.37
N LEU A 80 6.79 2.09 3.72
CA LEU A 80 5.62 2.95 3.78
C LEU A 80 4.59 2.46 2.78
N HIS A 81 3.31 2.62 3.07
CA HIS A 81 2.25 2.33 2.12
C HIS A 81 1.27 3.49 2.00
N GLY A 82 0.62 3.59 0.84
CA GLY A 82 -0.36 4.64 0.59
C GLY A 82 -1.32 4.31 -0.54
N ILE A 83 -2.21 5.26 -0.80
CA ILE A 83 -3.21 5.25 -1.87
C ILE A 83 -3.24 6.65 -2.46
N GLU A 84 -3.14 6.78 -3.78
CA GLU A 84 -3.04 8.07 -4.47
C GLU A 84 -4.39 8.79 -4.41
N ASP A 85 -4.40 10.11 -4.38
CA ASP A 85 -5.59 10.97 -4.36
C ASP A 85 -6.13 11.25 -5.77
N ILE A 86 -6.37 10.17 -6.53
CA ILE A 86 -6.86 10.22 -7.91
C ILE A 86 -8.27 9.65 -8.07
N GLU A 87 -8.96 10.04 -9.14
CA GLU A 87 -10.30 9.53 -9.46
C GLU A 87 -10.29 8.27 -10.34
N THR A 88 -9.22 8.05 -11.12
CA THR A 88 -9.15 6.99 -12.12
C THR A 88 -7.73 6.48 -12.24
N ASP A 89 -7.54 5.17 -12.09
CA ASP A 89 -6.26 4.50 -12.32
C ASP A 89 -6.09 4.19 -13.81
N THR A 90 -4.92 4.50 -14.38
CA THR A 90 -4.61 4.18 -15.79
C THR A 90 -3.52 3.12 -15.85
N ILE A 91 -3.83 2.01 -16.51
CA ILE A 91 -2.97 0.83 -16.62
C ILE A 91 -2.48 0.71 -18.06
N ARG A 92 -1.18 0.52 -18.22
CA ARG A 92 -0.57 0.10 -19.49
C ARG A 92 -0.58 -1.42 -19.56
N ALA A 93 -0.96 -1.92 -20.73
CA ALA A 93 -0.88 -3.34 -21.06
C ALA A 93 0.53 -3.86 -20.77
N ALA A 94 0.62 -5.14 -20.38
CA ALA A 94 1.91 -5.78 -20.20
C ALA A 94 2.74 -5.71 -21.49
N ASP A 95 4.00 -5.29 -21.37
CA ASP A 95 5.00 -5.63 -22.37
C ASP A 95 5.54 -7.05 -22.08
N ALA A 96 6.15 -7.68 -23.08
CA ALA A 96 6.64 -9.05 -22.99
C ALA A 96 7.71 -9.27 -21.90
N THR A 97 8.24 -8.21 -21.29
CA THR A 97 9.43 -8.23 -20.44
C THR A 97 9.18 -7.79 -19.00
N HIS A 98 8.11 -7.03 -18.72
CA HIS A 98 7.93 -6.37 -17.42
C HIS A 98 6.50 -6.39 -16.86
N GLY A 99 5.56 -7.11 -17.49
CA GLY A 99 4.18 -7.18 -16.99
C GLY A 99 3.45 -5.84 -17.04
N SER A 100 2.20 -5.81 -16.57
CA SER A 100 1.36 -4.61 -16.60
C SER A 100 1.78 -3.59 -15.54
N LYS A 101 1.73 -2.31 -15.90
CA LYS A 101 2.22 -1.18 -15.09
C LYS A 101 1.18 -0.07 -15.05
N PHE A 102 1.21 0.78 -14.02
CA PHE A 102 0.49 2.05 -14.07
C PHE A 102 1.23 3.05 -14.96
N THR A 103 0.53 3.95 -15.66
CA THR A 103 1.11 4.83 -16.70
C THR A 103 2.28 5.69 -16.24
N ASP A 104 2.34 6.01 -14.96
CA ASP A 104 3.28 7.00 -14.46
C ASP A 104 4.52 6.36 -13.86
N THR A 105 4.63 5.02 -13.96
CA THR A 105 5.75 4.27 -13.37
C THR A 105 6.24 3.12 -14.24
N ASN A 106 7.50 2.74 -13.98
CA ASN A 106 8.08 1.50 -14.52
C ASN A 106 7.89 0.30 -13.58
N THR A 107 7.25 0.49 -12.44
CA THR A 107 7.04 -0.55 -11.42
C THR A 107 5.83 -1.42 -11.78
N PRO A 108 5.98 -2.75 -11.86
CA PRO A 108 4.88 -3.64 -12.23
C PRO A 108 3.84 -3.80 -11.11
N ILE A 109 2.62 -4.13 -11.52
CA ILE A 109 1.54 -4.57 -10.63
C ILE A 109 1.83 -6.00 -10.20
N GLN A 110 2.26 -6.24 -8.95
CA GLN A 110 2.82 -7.53 -8.54
C GLN A 110 1.78 -8.66 -8.45
N ASN A 111 0.55 -8.35 -8.07
CA ASN A 111 -0.49 -9.34 -7.83
C ASN A 111 -1.38 -9.62 -9.06
N PHE A 112 -0.92 -9.26 -10.27
CA PHE A 112 -1.73 -9.37 -11.48
C PHE A 112 -2.31 -10.78 -11.71
N HIS A 113 -1.55 -11.82 -11.33
CA HIS A 113 -1.91 -13.23 -11.45
C HIS A 113 -3.00 -13.68 -10.44
N LEU A 114 -3.31 -12.86 -9.43
CA LEU A 114 -4.33 -13.12 -8.42
C LEU A 114 -5.65 -12.38 -8.71
N LEU A 115 -5.72 -11.57 -9.76
CA LEU A 115 -6.91 -10.82 -10.13
C LEU A 115 -7.99 -11.74 -10.71
N THR A 116 -9.23 -11.51 -10.33
CA THR A 116 -10.36 -12.37 -10.71
C THR A 116 -11.47 -11.63 -11.42
N SER A 117 -11.62 -10.32 -11.23
CA SER A 117 -12.65 -9.56 -11.92
C SER A 117 -12.28 -9.38 -13.39
N LYS A 118 -13.27 -9.61 -14.26
CA LYS A 118 -13.12 -9.39 -15.71
C LYS A 118 -12.59 -8.00 -16.04
N LYS A 119 -13.02 -6.98 -15.27
CA LYS A 119 -12.56 -5.59 -15.45
C LYS A 119 -11.08 -5.44 -15.14
N ALA A 120 -10.61 -5.93 -13.99
CA ALA A 120 -9.21 -5.81 -13.59
C ALA A 120 -8.29 -6.64 -14.49
N VAL A 121 -8.67 -7.90 -14.77
CA VAL A 121 -7.93 -8.78 -15.68
C VAL A 121 -7.78 -8.13 -17.05
N ARG A 122 -8.88 -7.62 -17.62
CA ARG A 122 -8.84 -6.91 -18.90
C ARG A 122 -7.93 -5.67 -18.84
N ALA A 123 -8.08 -4.82 -17.82
CA ALA A 123 -7.28 -3.60 -17.71
C ALA A 123 -5.78 -3.88 -17.59
N VAL A 124 -5.40 -4.97 -16.91
CA VAL A 124 -4.01 -5.42 -16.82
C VAL A 124 -3.54 -6.02 -18.15
N SER A 125 -4.31 -6.90 -18.78
CA SER A 125 -3.89 -7.58 -20.02
C SER A 125 -3.86 -6.67 -21.25
N GLU A 126 -4.87 -5.81 -21.40
CA GLU A 126 -5.07 -4.98 -22.60
C GLU A 126 -4.71 -3.51 -22.37
N GLY A 127 -4.43 -3.11 -21.13
CA GLY A 127 -4.39 -1.71 -20.73
C GLY A 127 -5.79 -1.11 -20.60
N GLY A 128 -5.85 0.12 -20.09
CA GLY A 128 -7.09 0.89 -19.98
C GLY A 128 -7.20 1.67 -18.69
N THR A 129 -8.42 2.07 -18.35
CA THR A 129 -8.69 2.90 -17.17
C THR A 129 -9.69 2.25 -16.22
N MET A 130 -9.51 2.49 -14.92
CA MET A 130 -10.40 2.02 -13.88
C MET A 130 -10.85 3.21 -13.01
N LYS A 131 -12.07 3.69 -13.25
CA LYS A 131 -12.69 4.73 -12.42
C LYS A 131 -12.91 4.23 -10.99
N ARG A 132 -12.45 5.00 -10.00
CA ARG A 132 -12.69 4.76 -8.57
C ARG A 132 -14.11 5.17 -8.19
N HIS A 133 -14.62 4.51 -7.16
CA HIS A 133 -15.93 4.77 -6.56
C HIS A 133 -15.75 4.77 -5.03
N VAL A 134 -16.83 4.98 -4.28
CA VAL A 134 -16.78 4.90 -2.82
C VAL A 134 -16.19 3.55 -2.38
N ARG A 135 -15.09 3.61 -1.63
CA ARG A 135 -14.40 2.45 -1.06
C ARG A 135 -14.49 2.49 0.46
N TYR A 136 -14.73 1.32 1.05
CA TYR A 136 -14.58 1.11 2.48
C TYR A 136 -13.35 0.24 2.72
N SER A 137 -12.59 0.59 3.76
CA SER A 137 -11.38 -0.10 4.18
C SER A 137 -11.59 -0.51 5.63
N LEU A 138 -11.44 -1.80 5.92
CA LEU A 138 -11.41 -2.30 7.30
C LEU A 138 -9.99 -2.80 7.55
N THR A 139 -9.33 -2.20 8.54
CA THR A 139 -7.94 -2.52 8.88
C THR A 139 -7.93 -3.20 10.23
N CYS A 140 -7.48 -4.45 10.26
CA CYS A 140 -7.37 -5.28 11.45
C CYS A 140 -5.88 -5.37 11.83
N ARG A 141 -5.57 -4.98 13.07
CA ARG A 141 -4.24 -5.04 13.65
C ARG A 141 -4.29 -5.79 14.98
N ASP A 142 -3.22 -6.50 15.30
CA ASP A 142 -3.08 -7.15 16.59
C ASP A 142 -2.28 -6.25 17.55
N VAL A 143 -2.86 -5.95 18.71
CA VAL A 143 -2.25 -5.09 19.72
C VAL A 143 -1.63 -5.97 20.79
N GLU A 144 -0.34 -5.78 21.04
CA GLU A 144 0.34 -6.54 22.09
C GLU A 144 -0.30 -6.24 23.46
N LYS A 145 -0.62 -7.29 24.22
CA LYS A 145 -1.20 -7.15 25.56
C LYS A 145 -0.15 -6.66 26.55
N VAL A 146 -0.06 -5.36 26.76
CA VAL A 146 0.78 -4.79 27.83
C VAL A 146 0.06 -4.91 29.18
N ARG A 147 0.39 -5.91 30.01
CA ARG A 147 -0.02 -5.88 31.43
C ARG A 147 0.86 -4.86 32.17
N LYS A 148 0.37 -3.64 32.39
CA LYS A 148 0.91 -2.78 33.46
C LYS A 148 0.22 -3.14 34.78
N GLY A 149 0.87 -3.99 35.56
CA GLY A 149 0.38 -4.38 36.88
C GLY A 149 1.54 -4.53 37.87
N SER A 150 2.15 -3.41 38.29
CA SER A 150 2.87 -3.38 39.56
C SER A 150 1.97 -2.73 40.60
N PHE A 151 1.12 -3.55 41.24
CA PHE A 151 0.67 -3.24 42.59
C PHE A 151 1.70 -3.86 43.52
N LEU A 152 2.66 -3.07 43.99
CA LEU A 152 3.38 -3.39 45.22
C LEU A 152 3.28 -2.17 46.12
N ARG A 153 2.35 -2.31 47.07
CA ARG A 153 2.33 -1.55 48.32
C ARG A 153 3.63 -1.82 49.08
N THR A 154 4.21 -0.77 49.63
CA THR A 154 4.87 -0.76 50.93
C THR A 154 4.62 0.59 51.56
#